data_AF-A0A1C6INW6-F1
#
_entry.id   AF-A0A1C6INW6-F1
#
_cell.length_a   1.000
_cell.length_b   1.000
_cell.length_c   1.000
_cell.angle_alpha   90.00
_cell.angle_beta   90.00
_cell.angle_gamma   90.00
#
_symmetry.space_group_name_H-M   'P 1'
#
loop_
_entity.id
_entity.type
_entity.pdbx_description
1 polymer ?
#
loop_
_entity_poly.entity_id
_entity_poly.type
_entity_poly.pdbx_seq_one_letter_code
_entity_poly.pdbx_strand_id
1 'polypeptide(L)' 'MDAYQLIGLLQQKMKDPRFASRFNQLADELNSIPGLQQRVMQIVQIDNEKKRQKELDKLPSKAKAIVKELLEMLR' A
#
# COMPACT_ATOMS: atom_id res chain seq x y z
N MET A 1 4.95 9.18 12.59
CA MET A 1 5.77 9.33 11.37
C MET A 1 4.98 10.16 10.39
N ASP A 2 5.55 11.23 9.87
CA ASP A 2 4.93 11.98 8.76
C ASP A 2 5.26 11.32 7.40
N ALA A 3 4.60 11.77 6.32
CA ALA A 3 4.83 11.26 4.96
C ALA A 3 6.29 11.40 4.51
N TYR A 4 6.98 12.49 4.84
CA TYR A 4 8.40 12.66 4.49
C TYR A 4 9.30 11.66 5.24
N GLN A 5 9.06 11.45 6.53
CA GLN A 5 9.78 10.43 7.30
C GLN A 5 9.55 9.01 6.77
N LEU A 6 8.33 8.69 6.32
CA LEU A 6 8.02 7.41 5.70
C LEU A 6 8.79 7.22 4.39
N ILE A 7 8.82 8.24 3.54
CA ILE A 7 9.59 8.22 2.27
C ILE A 7 11.09 8.03 2.57
N GLY A 8 11.63 8.74 3.56
CA GLY A 8 13.03 8.60 3.96
C GLY A 8 13.37 7.20 4.46
N LEU A 9 12.52 6.61 5.31
CA LEU A 9 12.67 5.22 5.76
C LEU A 9 12.62 4.24 4.58
N LEU A 10 11.67 4.43 3.67
CA LEU A 10 11.53 3.59 2.49
C LEU A 10 12.78 3.66 1.61
N GLN A 11 13.26 4.86 1.31
CA GLN A 11 14.50 5.08 0.55
C GLN A 11 15.71 4.43 1.22
N GLN A 12 15.79 4.47 2.56
CA GLN A 12 16.86 3.79 3.30
C GLN A 12 16.75 2.26 3.17
N LYS A 13 15.57 1.68 3.38
CA LYS A 13 15.35 0.23 3.26
C LYS A 13 15.58 -0.27 1.83
N MET A 14 15.25 0.54 0.81
CA MET A 14 15.51 0.24 -0.61
C MET A 14 17.00 0.12 -0.96
N LYS A 15 17.92 0.54 -0.09
CA LYS A 15 19.36 0.28 -0.27
C LYS A 15 19.72 -1.20 -0.03
N ASP A 16 18.90 -1.93 0.72
CA ASP A 16 19.03 -3.38 0.86
C ASP A 16 18.44 -4.06 -0.39
N PRO A 17 19.24 -4.84 -1.15
CA PRO A 17 18.80 -5.44 -2.40
C PRO A 17 17.71 -6.52 -2.20
N ARG A 18 17.69 -7.22 -1.05
CA ARG A 18 16.65 -8.20 -0.74
C ARG A 18 15.34 -7.49 -0.45
N PHE A 19 15.39 -6.42 0.34
CA PHE A 19 14.24 -5.57 0.59
C PHE A 19 13.70 -4.98 -0.71
N ALA A 20 14.55 -4.37 -1.53
CA ALA A 20 14.15 -3.73 -2.78
C ALA A 20 13.52 -4.73 -3.76
N SER A 21 14.11 -5.92 -3.90
CA SER A 21 13.54 -6.97 -4.73
C SER A 21 12.14 -7.37 -4.26
N ARG A 22 11.97 -7.62 -2.95
CA ARG A 22 10.68 -8.05 -2.40
C ARG A 22 9.63 -6.94 -2.48
N PHE A 23 10.03 -5.70 -2.20
CA PHE A 23 9.17 -4.53 -2.30
C PHE A 23 8.66 -4.34 -3.74
N ASN A 24 9.56 -4.39 -4.72
CA ASN A 24 9.19 -4.25 -6.13
C ASN A 24 8.23 -5.37 -6.57
N GLN A 25 8.49 -6.62 -6.18
CA GLN A 25 7.58 -7.74 -6.46
C GLN A 25 6.18 -7.50 -5.90
N LEU A 26 6.08 -7.10 -4.63
CA LEU A 26 4.80 -6.81 -3.98
C LEU A 26 4.10 -5.61 -4.62
N ALA A 27 4.84 -4.57 -5.02
CA ALA A 27 4.31 -3.42 -5.73
C ALA A 27 3.75 -3.81 -7.11
N ASP A 28 4.48 -4.64 -7.88
CA ASP A 28 4.01 -5.18 -9.15
C ASP A 28 2.76 -6.06 -8.96
N GLU A 29 2.74 -6.91 -7.94
CA GLU A 29 1.56 -7.71 -7.62
C GLU A 29 0.35 -6.85 -7.24
N LEU A 30 0.56 -5.74 -6.54
CA LEU A 30 -0.50 -4.79 -6.20
C LEU A 30 -1.04 -4.10 -7.45
N ASN A 31 -0.14 -3.64 -8.34
CA ASN A 31 -0.48 -2.99 -9.61
C ASN A 31 -1.16 -3.96 -10.59
N SER A 32 -0.89 -5.26 -10.48
CA SER A 32 -1.54 -6.30 -11.28
C SER A 32 -3.03 -6.47 -10.96
N ILE A 33 -3.52 -5.94 -9.83
CA ILE A 33 -4.93 -6.04 -9.43
C ILE A 33 -5.76 -5.04 -10.26
N PRO A 34 -6.60 -5.52 -11.19
CA PRO A 34 -7.32 -4.63 -12.11
C PRO A 34 -8.25 -3.68 -11.36
N GLY A 35 -8.22 -2.40 -11.72
CA GLY A 35 -9.11 -1.39 -11.14
C GLY A 35 -8.80 -1.01 -9.68
N LEU A 36 -7.77 -1.59 -9.05
CA LEU A 36 -7.43 -1.29 -7.66
C LEU A 36 -7.09 0.19 -7.47
N GLN A 37 -6.21 0.74 -8.31
CA GLN A 37 -5.81 2.15 -8.22
C GLN A 37 -7.01 3.08 -8.34
N GLN A 38 -7.91 2.84 -9.30
CA GLN A 38 -9.13 3.62 -9.48
C GLN A 38 -10.03 3.57 -8.25
N ARG A 39 -10.21 2.37 -7.68
CA ARG A 39 -11.02 2.17 -6.48
C ARG A 39 -10.42 2.87 -5.26
N VAL A 40 -9.10 2.81 -5.08
CA VAL A 40 -8.42 3.54 -4.01
C VAL A 40 -8.63 5.05 -4.16
N MET A 41 -8.44 5.61 -5.36
CA MET A 41 -8.68 7.04 -5.60
C MET A 41 -10.13 7.46 -5.27
N GLN A 42 -11.11 6.66 -5.64
CA GLN A 42 -12.51 6.91 -5.28
C GLN A 42 -12.72 6.92 -3.77
N ILE A 43 -12.07 6.00 -3.05
CA ILE A 43 -12.18 5.90 -1.58
C ILE A 43 -11.57 7.12 -0.90
N VAL A 44 -10.40 7.59 -1.34
CA VAL A 44 -9.72 8.74 -0.72
C VAL A 44 -10.56 10.02 -0.85
N GLN A 45 -11.34 10.15 -1.94
CA GLN A 45 -12.26 11.27 -2.17
C GLN A 45 -13.51 11.24 -1.27
N ILE A 46 -13.75 10.16 -0.51
CA ILE A 46 -14.90 10.10 0.41
C ILE A 46 -14.59 10.94 1.64
N ASP A 47 -15.30 12.06 1.83
CA ASP A 47 -15.16 12.93 3.02
C ASP A 47 -15.54 12.23 4.32
N ASN A 48 -16.56 11.35 4.29
CA ASN A 48 -17.04 10.67 5.49
C ASN A 48 -16.14 9.48 5.88
N GLU A 49 -15.46 9.60 7.01
CA GLU A 49 -14.54 8.59 7.54
C GLU A 49 -15.17 7.19 7.69
N LYS A 50 -16.39 7.10 8.23
CA LYS A 50 -17.08 5.81 8.43
C LYS A 50 -17.42 5.13 7.10
N LYS A 51 -17.78 5.90 6.06
CA LYS A 51 -18.01 5.38 4.71
C LYS A 51 -16.68 4.99 4.04
N ARG A 52 -15.64 5.82 4.19
CA ARG A 52 -14.30 5.54 3.69
C ARG A 52 -13.78 4.21 4.22
N GLN A 53 -13.88 4.00 5.53
CA GLN A 53 -13.46 2.75 6.18
C GLN A 53 -14.21 1.54 5.63
N LYS A 54 -15.54 1.63 5.48
CA LYS A 54 -16.35 0.55 4.88
C LYS A 54 -15.93 0.19 3.46
N GLU A 55 -15.58 1.18 2.64
CA GLU A 55 -15.13 0.91 1.27
C GLU A 55 -13.70 0.35 1.23
N LEU A 56 -12.81 0.78 2.13
CA LEU A 56 -11.49 0.14 2.35
C LEU A 56 -11.66 -1.33 2.73
N ASP A 57 -12.66 -1.65 3.56
CA ASP A 57 -12.97 -3.02 3.94
C ASP A 57 -13.49 -3.89 2.78
N LYS A 58 -13.96 -3.28 1.68
CA LYS A 58 -14.36 -3.99 0.47
C LYS A 58 -13.23 -4.18 -0.54
N LEU A 59 -12.03 -3.68 -0.26
CA LEU A 59 -10.87 -3.93 -1.11
C LEU A 59 -10.57 -5.44 -1.19
N PRO A 60 -10.07 -5.93 -2.34
CA PRO A 60 -9.74 -7.33 -2.52
C PRO A 60 -8.81 -7.84 -1.41
N SER A 61 -9.08 -9.05 -0.91
CA SER A 61 -8.25 -9.68 0.13
C SER A 61 -6.78 -9.74 -0.27
N LYS A 62 -6.48 -9.95 -1.56
CA LYS A 62 -5.11 -9.92 -2.11
C LYS A 62 -4.44 -8.56 -1.90
N ALA A 63 -5.14 -7.45 -2.18
CA ALA A 63 -4.60 -6.10 -1.99
C ALA A 63 -4.29 -5.83 -0.51
N LYS A 64 -5.21 -6.21 0.39
CA LYS A 64 -5.01 -6.07 1.84
C LYS A 64 -3.82 -6.88 2.35
N ALA A 65 -3.64 -8.10 1.85
CA ALA A 65 -2.52 -8.96 2.21
C ALA A 65 -1.17 -8.37 1.77
N ILE A 66 -1.09 -7.90 0.52
CA ILE A 66 0.14 -7.27 -0.01
C ILE A 66 0.50 -6.01 0.78
N VAL A 67 -0.47 -5.13 1.05
CA VAL A 67 -0.23 -3.92 1.85
C VAL A 67 0.22 -4.27 3.27
N LYS A 68 -0.35 -5.31 3.88
CA LYS A 68 0.09 -5.78 5.19
C LYS A 68 1.56 -6.23 5.16
N GLU A 69 1.96 -7.03 4.16
CA GLU A 69 3.33 -7.50 4.02
C GLU A 69 4.31 -6.34 3.82
N LEU A 70 3.95 -5.36 2.97
CA LEU A 70 4.74 -4.13 2.78
C LEU A 70 4.94 -3.36 4.09
N LEU A 71 3.89 -3.23 4.92
CA LEU A 71 3.99 -2.58 6.21
C LEU A 71 4.83 -3.37 7.22
N GLU A 72 4.76 -4.70 7.20
CA GLU A 72 5.60 -5.57 8.04
C GLU A 72 7.08 -5.48 7.67
N MET A 73 7.40 -5.32 6.38
CA MET A 73 8.78 -5.10 5.93
C MET A 73 9.36 -3.75 6.40
N LEU A 74 8.50 -2.75 6.61
CA LEU A 74 8.88 -1.41 7.06
C LEU A 74 9.04 -1.29 8.58
N ARG A 75 8.51 -2.25 9.34
CA ARG A 75 8.77 -2.36 10.77
C ARG A 75 10.23 -2.75 11.04
#